data_AF-A0A117I989-F1
#
_entry.id   AF-A0A117I989-F1
#
_cell.length_a   1.000
_cell.length_b   1.000
_cell.length_c   1.000
_cell.angle_alpha   90.00
_cell.angle_beta   90.00
_cell.angle_gamma   90.00
#
_symmetry.space_group_name_H-M   'P 1'
#
loop_
_entity.id
_entity.type
_entity.pdbx_description
1 polymer ?
#
loop_
_entity_poly.entity_id
_entity_poly.type
_entity_poly.pdbx_seq_one_letter_code
_entity_poly.pdbx_strand_id
1 'polypeptide(L)'
;MRELCDIRRMTTDASVERWVPDASTFGARLALVRQRMGWNIKEAAIACALPAGSWREWELSGRRPRDLDEVCLKIADRTGCNDYWLMTGRTSPNGGGDGGPRMVPPPGLEPGTCGLKVRSSTD
;
A
#
# COMPACT_ATOMS: atom_id res chain seq x y z
N MET A 1 63.54 0.32 -6.79
CA MET A 1 62.54 1.14 -7.48
C MET A 1 61.18 0.46 -7.30
N ARG A 2 60.35 0.94 -6.37
CA ARG A 2 58.95 0.51 -6.22
C ARG A 2 58.09 1.68 -6.62
N GLU A 3 57.75 1.75 -7.90
CA GLU A 3 56.78 2.73 -8.41
C GLU A 3 55.38 2.26 -7.99
N LEU A 4 54.96 2.87 -6.89
CA LEU A 4 53.60 3.28 -6.54
C LEU A 4 52.56 2.88 -7.59
N CYS A 5 51.87 1.75 -7.35
CA CYS A 5 50.59 1.49 -7.98
C CYS A 5 49.73 2.75 -7.83
N ASP A 6 49.33 3.32 -8.97
CA ASP A 6 48.42 4.45 -9.07
C ASP A 6 47.03 4.00 -8.59
N ILE A 7 46.83 4.06 -7.27
CA ILE A 7 45.57 3.73 -6.60
C ILE A 7 44.50 4.82 -6.85
N ARG A 8 44.82 5.89 -7.60
CA ARG A 8 43.94 7.04 -7.82
C ARG A 8 43.09 6.92 -9.09
N ARG A 9 42.29 5.86 -9.18
CA ARG A 9 40.99 5.93 -9.90
C ARG A 9 40.00 4.82 -9.53
N MET A 10 39.62 4.73 -8.26
CA MET A 10 38.27 4.24 -7.91
C MET A 10 37.28 5.40 -8.03
N THR A 11 36.90 5.75 -9.26
CA THR A 11 35.67 6.55 -9.48
C THR A 11 34.49 5.58 -9.50
N THR A 12 34.08 5.13 -8.31
CA THR A 12 32.78 4.49 -8.12
C THR A 12 31.94 5.40 -7.22
N ASP A 13 31.50 6.52 -7.79
CA ASP A 13 30.30 7.19 -7.27
C ASP A 13 29.18 6.93 -8.28
N ALA A 14 28.80 5.65 -8.38
CA ALA A 14 27.42 5.35 -8.69
C ALA A 14 26.68 5.71 -7.42
N SER A 15 26.17 6.93 -7.32
CA SER A 15 25.19 7.30 -6.31
C SER A 15 24.11 6.23 -6.37
N VAL A 16 24.18 5.26 -5.45
CA VAL A 16 23.17 4.21 -5.32
C VAL A 16 21.94 4.97 -4.87
N GLU A 17 21.12 5.38 -5.83
CA GLU A 17 19.82 5.98 -5.55
C GLU A 17 19.09 4.94 -4.71
N ARG A 18 19.03 5.22 -3.40
CA ARG A 18 18.32 4.37 -2.46
C ARG A 18 16.88 4.40 -2.92
N TRP A 19 16.35 3.23 -3.27
CA TRP A 19 14.97 3.12 -3.74
C TRP A 19 14.03 3.76 -2.72
N VAL A 20 13.27 4.76 -3.18
CA VAL A 20 12.23 5.42 -2.39
C VAL A 20 10.91 4.75 -2.73
N PRO A 21 10.21 4.14 -1.76
CA PRO A 21 8.89 3.60 -2.01
C PRO A 21 7.92 4.73 -2.35
N ASP A 22 7.32 4.68 -3.54
CA ASP A 22 6.30 5.62 -3.96
C ASP A 22 4.89 5.00 -3.89
N ALA A 23 3.90 5.87 -3.71
CA ALA A 23 2.49 5.53 -3.82
C ALA A 23 1.94 5.93 -5.21
N SER A 24 2.77 6.00 -6.24
CA SER A 24 2.39 6.43 -7.59
C SER A 24 1.57 5.34 -8.31
N THR A 25 1.81 4.07 -7.96
CA THR A 25 1.07 2.93 -8.49
C THR A 25 -0.22 2.68 -7.72
N PHE A 26 -1.24 2.19 -8.43
CA PHE A 26 -2.51 1.80 -7.83
C PHE A 26 -2.32 0.66 -6.82
N GLY A 27 -1.48 -0.33 -7.17
CA GLY A 27 -1.13 -1.44 -6.28
C GLY A 27 -0.50 -1.00 -4.96
N ALA A 28 0.41 -0.02 -4.99
CA ALA A 28 1.02 0.52 -3.76
C ALA A 28 -0.02 1.19 -2.85
N ARG A 29 -0.95 1.98 -3.42
CA ARG A 29 -2.03 2.60 -2.64
C ARG A 29 -3.00 1.56 -2.08
N LEU A 30 -3.33 0.55 -2.86
CA LEU A 30 -4.17 -0.55 -2.43
C LEU A 30 -3.54 -1.33 -1.26
N ALA A 31 -2.23 -1.58 -1.33
CA ALA A 31 -1.47 -2.20 -0.25
C ALA A 31 -1.52 -1.35 1.03
N LEU A 32 -1.41 -0.02 0.94
CA LEU A 32 -1.53 0.87 2.10
C LEU A 32 -2.91 0.77 2.78
N VAL A 33 -3.99 0.75 1.99
CA VAL A 33 -5.36 0.58 2.52
C VAL A 33 -5.50 -0.77 3.22
N ARG A 34 -4.99 -1.84 2.60
CA ARG A 34 -5.03 -3.19 3.16
C ARG A 34 -4.25 -3.29 4.48
N GLN A 35 -3.04 -2.72 4.53
CA GLN A 35 -2.21 -2.71 5.74
C GLN A 35 -2.88 -1.92 6.88
N ARG A 36 -3.54 -0.79 6.56
CA ARG A 36 -4.29 -0.02 7.56
C ARG A 36 -5.44 -0.81 8.18
N MET A 37 -6.09 -1.68 7.40
CA MET A 37 -7.20 -2.52 7.88
C MET A 37 -6.74 -3.85 8.52
N GLY A 38 -5.46 -4.20 8.39
CA GLY A 38 -4.94 -5.48 8.88
C GLY A 38 -5.43 -6.70 8.09
N TRP A 39 -5.92 -6.52 6.86
CA TRP A 39 -6.48 -7.60 6.06
C TRP A 39 -5.43 -8.34 5.24
N ASN A 40 -5.64 -9.64 5.04
CA ASN A 40 -4.98 -10.40 3.98
C ASN A 40 -5.67 -10.15 2.62
N ILE A 41 -5.02 -10.46 1.51
CA ILE A 41 -5.55 -10.27 0.14
C ILE A 41 -6.94 -10.93 -0.02
N LYS A 42 -7.11 -12.15 0.51
CA LYS A 42 -8.40 -12.86 0.45
C LYS A 42 -9.49 -12.15 1.26
N GLU A 43 -9.15 -11.67 2.45
CA GLU A 43 -10.10 -11.00 3.34
C GLU A 43 -10.49 -9.63 2.78
N ALA A 44 -9.53 -8.87 2.24
CA ALA A 44 -9.79 -7.59 1.59
C ALA A 44 -10.69 -7.75 0.35
N ALA A 45 -10.43 -8.79 -0.45
CA ALA A 45 -11.25 -9.14 -1.59
C ALA A 45 -12.70 -9.48 -1.18
N ILE A 46 -12.89 -10.29 -0.15
CA ILE A 46 -14.23 -10.60 0.39
C ILE A 46 -14.91 -9.35 0.96
N ALA A 47 -14.18 -8.56 1.75
CA ALA A 47 -14.71 -7.36 2.41
C ALA A 47 -15.17 -6.29 1.41
N CYS A 48 -14.49 -6.18 0.26
CA CYS A 48 -14.79 -5.23 -0.80
C CYS A 48 -15.65 -5.83 -1.94
N ALA A 49 -16.06 -7.10 -1.83
CA ALA A 49 -16.77 -7.85 -2.87
C ALA A 49 -16.04 -7.85 -4.25
N LEU A 50 -14.72 -8.03 -4.21
CA LEU A 50 -13.84 -8.07 -5.38
C LEU A 50 -13.19 -9.46 -5.55
N PRO A 51 -12.80 -9.86 -6.78
CA PRO A 51 -12.12 -11.14 -6.97
C PRO A 51 -10.69 -11.12 -6.40
N ALA A 52 -10.35 -12.10 -5.55
CA ALA A 52 -9.02 -12.18 -4.93
C ALA A 52 -7.87 -12.33 -5.95
N GLY A 53 -8.13 -12.98 -7.08
CA GLY A 53 -7.17 -13.07 -8.19
C GLY A 53 -6.87 -11.70 -8.79
N SER A 54 -7.91 -10.91 -9.06
CA SER A 54 -7.76 -9.54 -9.57
C SER A 54 -7.02 -8.64 -8.59
N TRP A 55 -7.34 -8.73 -7.30
CA TRP A 55 -6.63 -7.98 -6.25
C TRP A 55 -5.13 -8.28 -6.26
N ARG A 56 -4.76 -9.56 -6.32
CA ARG A 56 -3.36 -9.99 -6.38
C ARG A 56 -2.65 -9.45 -7.62
N GLU A 57 -3.29 -9.49 -8.79
CA GLU A 57 -2.72 -8.95 -10.04
C GLU A 57 -2.53 -7.43 -9.99
N TRP A 58 -3.40 -6.71 -9.28
CA TRP A 58 -3.27 -5.27 -9.11
C TRP A 58 -2.15 -4.90 -8.14
N GLU A 59 -1.98 -5.65 -7.06
CA GLU A 59 -0.99 -5.39 -6.02
C GLU A 59 0.42 -5.87 -6.42
N LEU A 60 0.55 -7.05 -7.04
CA LEU A 60 1.84 -7.68 -7.34
C LEU A 60 2.30 -7.47 -8.79
N SER A 61 1.38 -7.60 -9.76
CA SER A 61 1.71 -7.50 -11.18
C SER A 61 1.62 -6.07 -11.71
N GLY A 62 1.20 -5.11 -10.87
CA GLY A 62 1.02 -3.71 -11.24
C GLY A 62 -0.07 -3.47 -12.29
N ARG A 63 -0.94 -4.47 -12.54
CA ARG A 63 -2.06 -4.29 -13.48
C ARG A 63 -3.07 -3.32 -12.91
N ARG A 64 -3.77 -2.62 -13.79
CA ARG A 64 -4.88 -1.76 -13.41
C ARG A 64 -6.22 -2.45 -13.64
N PRO A 65 -7.20 -2.30 -12.75
CA PRO A 65 -8.59 -2.64 -13.05
C PRO A 65 -9.05 -1.93 -14.33
N ARG A 66 -9.91 -2.58 -15.11
CA ARG A 66 -10.62 -1.90 -16.21
C ARG A 66 -11.61 -0.88 -15.66
N ASP A 67 -12.38 -1.31 -14.66
CA ASP A 67 -13.41 -0.52 -13.98
C ASP A 67 -12.82 0.13 -12.72
N LEU A 68 -11.79 0.96 -12.93
CA LEU A 68 -11.00 1.56 -11.85
C LEU A 68 -11.85 2.40 -10.91
N ASP A 69 -12.78 3.16 -11.46
CA ASP A 69 -13.77 3.98 -10.76
C ASP A 69 -14.68 3.14 -9.86
N GLU A 70 -15.29 2.09 -10.40
CA GLU A 70 -16.19 1.21 -9.64
C GLU A 70 -15.44 0.48 -8.52
N VAL A 71 -14.21 0.02 -8.80
CA VAL A 71 -13.35 -0.62 -7.80
C VAL A 71 -12.96 0.36 -6.69
N CYS A 72 -12.56 1.58 -7.03
CA CYS A 72 -12.23 2.61 -6.03
C CYS A 72 -13.44 2.95 -5.16
N LEU A 73 -14.64 3.06 -5.75
CA LEU A 73 -15.88 3.34 -5.02
C LEU A 73 -16.21 2.23 -4.02
N LYS A 74 -16.14 0.96 -4.43
CA LYS A 74 -16.40 -0.20 -3.55
C LYS A 74 -15.42 -0.27 -2.38
N ILE A 75 -14.14 0.01 -2.64
CA ILE A 75 -13.12 0.03 -1.59
C ILE A 75 -13.36 1.22 -0.66
N ALA A 76 -13.64 2.41 -1.20
CA ALA A 76 -13.93 3.61 -0.42
C ALA A 76 -15.16 3.42 0.49
N ASP A 77 -16.24 2.85 -0.04
CA ASP A 77 -17.46 2.55 0.71
C ASP A 77 -17.21 1.64 1.92
N ARG A 78 -16.32 0.65 1.77
CA ARG A 78 -16.01 -0.30 2.85
C ARG A 78 -14.93 0.18 3.80
N THR A 79 -14.02 1.03 3.34
CA THR A 79 -12.83 1.43 4.11
C THR A 79 -12.85 2.86 4.62
N GLY A 80 -13.76 3.70 4.11
CA GLY A 80 -13.73 5.14 4.31
C GLY A 80 -12.51 5.82 3.70
N CYS A 81 -11.77 5.13 2.82
CA CYS A 81 -10.65 5.73 2.11
C CYS A 81 -11.17 6.69 1.03
N ASN A 82 -10.43 7.78 0.79
CA ASN A 82 -10.77 8.73 -0.26
C ASN A 82 -10.53 8.07 -1.63
N ASP A 83 -11.60 7.91 -2.40
CA ASP A 83 -11.62 7.32 -3.73
C ASP A 83 -10.74 8.09 -4.72
N TYR A 84 -10.77 9.43 -4.65
CA TYR A 84 -9.92 10.29 -5.48
C TYR A 84 -8.43 10.07 -5.20
N TRP A 85 -8.05 9.89 -3.93
CA TRP A 85 -6.68 9.55 -3.55
C TRP A 85 -6.29 8.15 -4.02
N LEU A 86 -7.16 7.15 -3.89
CA LEU A 86 -6.93 5.79 -4.39
C LEU A 86 -6.72 5.79 -5.92
N MET A 87 -7.49 6.58 -6.64
CA MET A 87 -7.43 6.66 -8.09
C MET A 87 -6.20 7.42 -8.58
N THR A 88 -5.95 8.61 -8.06
CA THR A 88 -4.95 9.55 -8.60
C THR A 88 -3.63 9.57 -7.82
N GLY A 89 -3.63 9.08 -6.58
CA GLY A 89 -2.52 9.23 -5.64
C GLY A 89 -2.28 10.66 -5.16
N ARG A 90 -3.16 11.60 -5.53
CA ARG A 90 -3.08 13.00 -5.12
C ARG A 90 -4.08 13.25 -4.01
N THR A 91 -3.63 13.98 -2.99
CA THR A 91 -4.55 14.63 -2.07
C THR A 91 -5.20 15.78 -2.83
N SER A 92 -6.53 15.88 -2.81
CA SER A 92 -7.24 16.98 -3.46
C SER A 92 -6.69 18.33 -2.94
N PRO A 93 -6.32 19.29 -3.82
CA PRO A 93 -5.68 20.54 -3.43
C PRO A 93 -6.63 21.47 -2.65
N ASN A 94 -7.93 21.37 -2.89
CA ASN A 94 -8.94 21.83 -1.94
C ASN A 94 -9.07 20.73 -0.92
N GLY A 95 -8.51 20.90 0.28
CA GLY A 95 -8.59 19.93 1.37
C GLY A 95 -10.04 19.52 1.63
N GLY A 96 -10.48 18.47 0.92
CA GLY A 96 -11.88 18.07 0.82
C GLY A 96 -12.33 17.41 2.10
N GLY A 97 -12.54 18.24 3.11
CA GLY A 97 -13.32 17.97 4.31
C GLY A 97 -14.83 18.07 4.06
N ASP A 98 -15.29 18.00 2.81
CA ASP A 98 -16.71 18.02 2.48
C ASP A 98 -17.26 16.60 2.36
N GLY A 99 -17.72 16.07 3.50
CA GLY A 99 -19.05 15.45 3.53
C GLY A 99 -19.22 13.98 3.13
N GLY A 100 -18.18 13.14 3.13
CA GLY A 100 -18.42 11.69 3.24
C GLY A 100 -19.17 11.41 4.56
N PRO A 101 -20.27 10.61 4.57
CA PRO A 101 -21.02 10.37 5.81
C PRO A 101 -20.04 9.90 6.89
N ARG A 102 -20.20 10.42 8.12
CA ARG A 102 -19.51 9.95 9.33
C ARG A 102 -19.63 8.43 9.38
N MET A 103 -18.64 7.72 8.85
CA MET A 103 -18.67 6.28 8.80
C MET A 103 -18.22 5.81 10.17
N VAL A 104 -19.22 5.41 10.94
CA VAL A 104 -19.07 4.62 12.16
C VAL A 104 -18.18 3.42 11.81
N PRO A 105 -17.11 3.15 12.58
CA PRO A 105 -16.34 1.93 12.38
C PRO A 105 -17.28 0.72 12.41
N PRO A 106 -17.09 -0.29 11.54
CA PRO A 106 -17.89 -1.49 11.60
C PRO A 106 -17.77 -2.09 13.01
N PRO A 107 -18.88 -2.53 13.63
CA PRO A 107 -18.85 -3.06 14.98
C PRO A 107 -17.93 -4.29 15.02
N GLY A 108 -16.81 -4.19 15.75
CA GLY A 108 -15.83 -5.28 15.92
C GLY A 108 -14.35 -4.92 15.76
N LEU A 109 -14.00 -3.68 15.43
CA LEU A 109 -12.59 -3.22 15.39
C LEU A 109 -12.17 -2.66 16.75
N GLU A 110 -11.92 -3.55 17.71
CA GLU A 110 -11.10 -3.22 18.87
C GLU A 110 -9.66 -2.94 18.38
N PRO A 111 -9.03 -1.81 18.74
CA PRO A 111 -7.62 -1.55 18.45
C PRO A 111 -6.76 -2.42 19.38
N GLY A 112 -6.60 -3.69 19.04
CA GLY A 112 -5.88 -4.61 19.91
C GLY A 112 -5.73 -5.98 19.28
N THR A 113 -4.70 -6.14 18.46
CA THR A 113 -3.66 -7.15 18.66
C THR A 113 -2.74 -7.15 17.45
N CYS A 114 -1.72 -6.28 17.49
CA CYS A 114 -0.42 -6.65 16.92
C CYS A 114 0.10 -7.82 17.76
N GLY A 115 -0.47 -9.01 17.54
CA GLY A 115 -0.04 -10.27 18.11
C GLY A 115 1.28 -10.62 17.48
N LEU A 116 2.35 -10.00 17.99
CA LEU A 116 3.68 -10.58 18.06
C LEU A 116 3.47 -12.01 18.59
N LYS A 117 3.39 -13.02 17.70
CA LYS A 117 3.52 -14.41 18.10
C LYS A 117 4.96 -14.56 18.58
N VAL A 118 5.18 -14.29 19.86
CA VAL A 118 6.31 -14.80 20.61
C VAL A 118 6.25 -16.30 20.41
N ARG A 119 7.19 -16.82 19.62
CA ARG A 119 7.43 -18.24 19.45
C ARG A 119 7.92 -18.68 20.83
N SER A 120 7.05 -19.32 21.60
CA SER A 120 7.44 -19.97 22.84
C SER A 120 8.50 -21.01 22.51
N SER A 121 9.73 -20.71 22.92
CA SER A 121 10.78 -21.68 23.09
C SER A 121 10.43 -22.47 24.35
N THR A 122 10.11 -23.75 24.17
CA THR A 122 10.11 -24.70 25.27
C THR A 122 11.12 -25.78 24.90
N ASP A 123 12.14 -25.85 25.75
CA ASP A 123 13.15 -26.90 25.99
C ASP A 123 13.32 -28.01 24.95
#